data_AF-A0A7V8JL89-F1
#
_entry.id   AF-A0A7V8JL89-F1
#
_cell.length_a   1.000
_cell.length_b   1.000
_cell.length_c   1.000
_cell.angle_alpha   90.00
_cell.angle_beta   90.00
_cell.angle_gamma   90.00
#
_symmetry.space_group_name_H-M   'P 1'
#
loop_
_entity.id
_entity.type
_entity.pdbx_description
1 polymer ?
#
loop_
_entity_poly.entity_id
_entity_poly.type
_entity_poly.pdbx_seq_one_letter_code
_entity_poly.pdbx_strand_id
1 'polypeptide(L)'
;MKPDNKKADPGALNAYHAYLLDGLLQVAPQIDAVLSPAGRARIAQARQLCLGPLADALEGANTGDMFTAPLPQVPGIWALLHDYLGVPRTGFSQPLMLAHGKYDRDVPYLTTLLYAAGLAVRGEPVMFRHYPVDHRGTLDAATADGVRFVQARLEGSNSAGIDALDEATRIEQLLEQAR
;
A
#
# COMPACT_ATOMS: atom_id res chain seq x y z
N MET A 1 -15.53 -1.44 -14.67
CA MET A 1 -14.56 -2.17 -13.82
C MET A 1 -14.98 -3.63 -13.82
N LYS A 2 -14.15 -4.55 -14.35
CA LYS A 2 -14.51 -5.96 -14.50
C LYS A 2 -14.15 -6.75 -13.20
N PRO A 3 -15.13 -7.38 -12.52
CA PRO A 3 -14.94 -8.10 -11.24
C PRO A 3 -14.04 -9.35 -11.31
N ASP A 4 -13.68 -9.76 -12.51
CA ASP A 4 -13.12 -11.07 -12.84
C ASP A 4 -11.62 -11.03 -13.18
N ASN A 5 -10.96 -9.88 -13.06
CA ASN A 5 -9.53 -9.78 -13.32
C ASN A 5 -8.71 -10.29 -12.12
N LYS A 6 -8.54 -11.61 -12.05
CA LYS A 6 -7.66 -12.34 -11.10
C LYS A 6 -6.19 -12.37 -11.56
N LYS A 7 -5.84 -11.59 -12.58
CA LYS A 7 -4.48 -11.53 -13.12
C LYS A 7 -3.81 -10.30 -12.53
N ALA A 8 -2.57 -10.49 -12.06
CA ALA A 8 -1.70 -9.36 -11.76
C ALA A 8 -1.67 -8.40 -12.96
N ASP A 9 -1.76 -7.11 -12.68
CA ASP A 9 -1.73 -6.04 -13.67
C ASP A 9 -0.43 -5.25 -13.49
N PRO A 10 0.68 -5.67 -14.15
CA PRO A 10 1.94 -4.94 -14.05
C PRO A 10 1.83 -3.48 -14.53
N GLY A 11 0.87 -3.19 -15.41
CA GLY A 11 0.56 -1.83 -15.84
C GLY A 11 0.09 -0.96 -14.68
N ALA A 12 -0.70 -1.51 -13.77
CA ALA A 12 -1.16 -0.80 -12.58
C ALA A 12 0.01 -0.36 -11.68
N LEU A 13 1.00 -1.22 -11.46
CA LEU A 13 2.21 -0.86 -10.69
C LEU A 13 2.98 0.30 -11.34
N ASN A 14 3.18 0.25 -12.66
CA ASN A 14 3.86 1.33 -13.37
C ASN A 14 3.08 2.65 -13.30
N ALA A 15 1.75 2.58 -13.37
CA ALA A 15 0.86 3.73 -13.18
C ALA A 15 0.99 4.29 -11.75
N TYR A 16 1.01 3.44 -10.71
CA TYR A 16 1.19 3.88 -9.32
C TYR A 16 2.51 4.62 -9.12
N HIS A 17 3.63 4.10 -9.67
CA HIS A 17 4.91 4.79 -9.59
C HIS A 17 4.92 6.14 -10.32
N ALA A 18 4.26 6.25 -11.47
CA ALA A 18 4.13 7.52 -12.19
C ALA A 18 3.31 8.55 -11.40
N TYR A 19 2.18 8.16 -10.81
CA TYR A 19 1.40 9.04 -9.93
C TYR A 19 2.16 9.42 -8.66
N LEU A 20 2.87 8.47 -8.04
CA LEU A 20 3.65 8.72 -6.84
C LEU A 20 4.74 9.76 -7.11
N LEU A 21 5.48 9.60 -8.21
CA LEU A 21 6.51 10.57 -8.60
C LEU A 21 5.92 11.93 -8.97
N ASP A 22 4.75 11.97 -9.63
CA ASP A 22 4.06 13.23 -9.89
C ASP A 22 3.73 13.97 -8.58
N GLY A 23 3.11 13.27 -7.61
CA GLY A 23 2.80 13.84 -6.30
C GLY A 23 4.03 14.29 -5.52
N LEU A 24 5.09 13.47 -5.51
CA LEU A 24 6.37 13.82 -4.86
C LEU A 24 7.00 15.07 -5.47
N LEU A 25 6.97 15.25 -6.80
CA LEU A 25 7.53 16.42 -7.46
C LEU A 25 6.83 17.73 -7.05
N GLN A 26 5.59 17.68 -6.57
CA GLN A 26 4.87 18.87 -6.08
C GLN A 26 5.45 19.41 -4.77
N VAL A 27 6.08 18.56 -3.96
CA VAL A 27 6.64 18.92 -2.65
C VAL A 27 8.17 18.79 -2.58
N ALA A 28 8.76 18.09 -3.54
CA ALA A 28 10.18 17.79 -3.62
C ALA A 28 10.70 17.80 -5.08
N PRO A 29 10.72 18.99 -5.72
CA PRO A 29 11.13 19.12 -7.12
C PRO A 29 12.58 18.67 -7.40
N GLN A 30 13.43 18.59 -6.37
CA GLN A 30 14.80 18.09 -6.49
C GLN A 30 14.89 16.62 -6.96
N ILE A 31 13.80 15.85 -6.88
CA ILE A 31 13.72 14.48 -7.41
C ILE A 31 13.90 14.47 -8.94
N ASP A 32 13.54 15.54 -9.66
CA ASP A 32 13.69 15.60 -11.13
C ASP A 32 15.15 15.40 -11.59
N ALA A 33 16.12 15.72 -10.73
CA ALA A 33 17.55 15.54 -11.00
C ALA A 33 17.95 14.09 -11.32
N VAL A 34 17.18 13.10 -10.84
CA VAL A 34 17.43 11.68 -11.09
C VAL A 34 16.43 11.06 -12.08
N LEU A 35 15.52 11.83 -12.66
CA LEU A 35 14.54 11.33 -13.63
C LEU A 35 15.12 11.25 -15.04
N SER A 36 14.80 10.15 -15.73
CA SER A 36 15.08 9.99 -17.15
C SER A 36 14.05 10.72 -18.02
N PRO A 37 14.33 10.93 -19.32
CA PRO A 37 13.31 11.39 -20.27
C PRO A 37 12.08 10.48 -20.29
N ALA A 38 12.25 9.16 -20.16
CA ALA A 38 11.14 8.22 -20.08
C ALA A 38 10.33 8.40 -18.79
N GLY A 39 11.00 8.61 -17.65
CA GLY A 39 10.33 8.90 -16.37
C GLY A 39 9.47 10.16 -16.46
N ARG A 40 10.04 11.26 -16.98
CA ARG A 40 9.30 12.51 -17.23
C ARG A 40 8.11 12.32 -18.18
N ALA A 41 8.27 11.54 -19.24
CA ALA A 41 7.17 11.27 -20.17
C ALA A 41 6.02 10.50 -19.51
N ARG A 42 6.32 9.47 -18.69
CA ARG A 42 5.29 8.71 -17.97
C ARG A 42 4.58 9.55 -16.91
N ILE A 43 5.30 10.41 -16.18
CA ILE A 43 4.72 11.39 -15.25
C ILE A 43 3.79 12.36 -16.00
N ALA A 44 4.20 12.83 -17.18
CA ALA A 44 3.34 13.68 -18.00
C ALA A 44 2.05 12.97 -18.44
N GLN A 45 2.10 11.66 -18.75
CA GLN A 45 0.90 10.86 -19.00
C GLN A 45 0.03 10.71 -17.74
N ALA A 46 0.64 10.52 -16.57
CA ALA A 46 -0.08 10.39 -15.30
C ALA A 46 -0.92 11.64 -14.96
N ARG A 47 -0.47 12.83 -15.37
CA ARG A 47 -1.24 14.07 -15.21
C ARG A 47 -2.51 14.14 -16.06
N GLN A 48 -2.65 13.28 -17.07
CA GLN A 48 -3.70 13.37 -18.10
C GLN A 48 -4.63 12.17 -18.12
N LEU A 49 -4.12 10.99 -17.77
CA LEU A 49 -4.85 9.73 -17.86
C LEU A 49 -5.32 9.28 -16.48
N CYS A 50 -6.52 8.71 -16.40
CA CYS A 50 -6.96 7.98 -15.21
C CYS A 50 -6.26 6.61 -15.10
N LEU A 51 -6.38 5.95 -13.94
CA LEU A 51 -5.64 4.71 -13.63
C LEU A 51 -5.73 3.63 -14.71
N GLY A 52 -6.92 3.29 -15.21
CA GLY A 52 -7.09 2.23 -16.22
C GLY A 52 -6.30 2.53 -17.51
N PRO A 53 -6.61 3.64 -18.22
CA PRO A 53 -5.87 4.02 -19.41
C PRO A 53 -4.36 4.20 -19.20
N LEU A 54 -3.93 4.68 -18.03
CA LEU A 54 -2.50 4.80 -17.72
C LEU A 54 -1.85 3.42 -17.53
N ALA A 55 -2.52 2.50 -16.84
CA ALA A 55 -2.04 1.13 -16.66
C ALA A 55 -1.89 0.42 -18.01
N ASP A 56 -2.89 0.53 -18.89
CA ASP A 56 -2.84 -0.01 -20.26
C ASP A 56 -1.66 0.61 -21.05
N ALA A 57 -1.47 1.93 -20.94
CA ALA A 57 -0.39 2.63 -21.65
C ALA A 57 1.02 2.29 -21.13
N LEU A 58 1.14 1.81 -19.90
CA LEU A 58 2.40 1.48 -19.24
C LEU A 58 2.59 -0.03 -19.04
N GLU A 59 1.76 -0.86 -19.66
CA GLU A 59 1.90 -2.32 -19.61
C GLU A 59 3.29 -2.74 -20.14
N GLY A 60 3.96 -3.63 -19.40
CA GLY A 60 5.28 -4.15 -19.77
C GLY A 60 6.44 -3.17 -19.59
N ALA A 61 6.18 -1.92 -19.20
CA ALA A 61 7.24 -0.95 -18.91
C ALA A 61 8.08 -1.38 -17.70
N ASN A 62 9.38 -1.07 -17.71
CA ASN A 62 10.24 -1.25 -16.56
C ASN A 62 10.24 0.02 -15.70
N THR A 63 9.87 -0.09 -14.43
CA THR A 63 9.90 1.04 -13.47
C THR A 63 11.31 1.62 -13.33
N GLY A 64 12.36 0.81 -13.42
CA GLY A 64 13.76 1.28 -13.35
C GLY A 64 14.13 2.30 -14.43
N ASP A 65 13.52 2.20 -15.62
CA ASP A 65 13.76 3.14 -16.73
C ASP A 65 13.29 4.56 -16.42
N MET A 66 12.52 4.78 -15.34
CA MET A 66 12.10 6.11 -14.92
C MET A 66 13.27 6.96 -14.38
N PHE A 67 14.40 6.34 -14.07
CA PHE A 67 15.50 7.00 -13.37
C PHE A 67 16.82 6.92 -14.16
N THR A 68 17.62 7.98 -14.11
CA THR A 68 19.02 8.02 -14.60
C THR A 68 20.02 7.67 -13.52
N ALA A 69 19.61 7.81 -12.25
CA ALA A 69 20.41 7.47 -11.07
C ALA A 69 19.48 6.97 -9.95
N PRO A 70 19.98 6.19 -8.98
CA PRO A 70 19.19 5.73 -7.85
C PRO A 70 18.58 6.90 -7.05
N LEU A 71 17.29 6.80 -6.70
CA LEU A 71 16.60 7.74 -5.79
C LEU A 71 17.39 8.08 -4.51
N PRO A 72 18.10 7.12 -3.85
CA PRO A 72 18.95 7.40 -2.69
C PRO A 72 20.02 8.49 -2.88
N GLN A 73 20.37 8.86 -4.11
CA GLN A 73 21.31 9.95 -4.39
C GLN A 73 20.70 11.35 -4.22
N VAL A 74 19.36 11.46 -4.19
CA VAL A 74 18.68 12.72 -3.91
C VAL A 74 18.91 13.07 -2.42
N PRO A 75 19.52 14.22 -2.08
CA PRO A 75 19.77 14.57 -0.69
C PRO A 75 18.50 14.60 0.16
N GLY A 76 18.54 13.94 1.33
CA GLY A 76 17.42 13.90 2.26
C GLY A 76 16.24 13.01 1.85
N ILE A 77 16.36 12.23 0.76
CA ILE A 77 15.25 11.44 0.19
C ILE A 77 14.58 10.49 1.19
N TRP A 78 15.33 9.85 2.09
CA TRP A 78 14.73 8.94 3.07
C TRP A 78 13.85 9.65 4.09
N ALA A 79 14.28 10.82 4.57
CA ALA A 79 13.47 11.63 5.47
C ALA A 79 12.21 12.14 4.74
N LEU A 80 12.38 12.63 3.50
CA LEU A 80 11.26 13.06 2.67
C LEU A 80 10.24 11.92 2.45
N LEU A 81 10.70 10.74 2.04
CA LEU A 81 9.82 9.59 1.80
C LEU A 81 9.14 9.14 3.09
N HIS A 82 9.84 9.15 4.22
CA HIS A 82 9.25 8.87 5.52
C HIS A 82 8.12 9.87 5.85
N ASP A 83 8.34 11.16 5.59
CA ASP A 83 7.35 12.18 5.93
C ASP A 83 6.16 12.18 4.96
N TYR A 84 6.39 11.85 3.67
CA TYR A 84 5.35 11.83 2.64
C TYR A 84 4.53 10.52 2.65
N LEU A 85 5.17 9.37 2.84
CA LEU A 85 4.53 8.04 2.80
C LEU A 85 4.25 7.45 4.18
N GLY A 86 4.81 8.04 5.23
CA GLY A 86 4.64 7.56 6.59
C GLY A 86 3.18 7.62 7.04
N VAL A 87 2.79 6.61 7.82
CA VAL A 87 1.48 6.55 8.47
C VAL A 87 1.64 6.71 9.99
N PRO A 88 0.68 7.34 10.68
CA PRO A 88 0.73 7.49 12.13
C PRO A 88 0.87 6.14 12.83
N ARG A 89 1.77 6.04 13.80
CA ARG A 89 2.00 4.80 14.56
C ARG A 89 1.32 4.78 15.92
N THR A 90 0.78 5.92 16.34
CA THR A 90 0.13 6.13 17.63
C THR A 90 -0.92 7.24 17.55
N GLY A 91 -1.77 7.34 18.57
CA GLY A 91 -2.67 8.47 18.75
C GLY A 91 -4.01 8.33 18.03
N PHE A 92 -4.44 7.10 17.72
CA PHE A 92 -5.73 6.87 17.11
C PHE A 92 -6.84 7.07 18.14
N SER A 93 -7.65 8.11 17.96
CA SER A 93 -8.79 8.43 18.83
C SER A 93 -10.03 7.57 18.55
N GLN A 94 -10.01 6.82 17.45
CA GLN A 94 -11.06 5.90 17.03
C GLN A 94 -10.43 4.57 16.61
N PRO A 95 -11.12 3.43 16.79
CA PRO A 95 -10.61 2.15 16.32
C PRO A 95 -10.38 2.11 14.81
N LEU A 96 -9.37 1.36 14.40
CA LEU A 96 -8.95 1.16 13.01
C LEU A 96 -9.21 -0.29 12.58
N MET A 97 -9.73 -0.49 11.37
CA MET A 97 -9.70 -1.81 10.71
C MET A 97 -8.71 -1.77 9.54
N LEU A 98 -7.80 -2.73 9.51
CA LEU A 98 -6.86 -2.98 8.41
C LEU A 98 -7.21 -4.32 7.75
N ALA A 99 -7.40 -4.31 6.43
CA ALA A 99 -7.74 -5.48 5.62
C ALA A 99 -6.70 -5.68 4.52
N HIS A 100 -6.17 -6.89 4.33
CA HIS A 100 -5.15 -7.17 3.30
C HIS A 100 -5.26 -8.56 2.66
N GLY A 101 -5.07 -8.66 1.35
CA GLY A 101 -4.99 -9.94 0.63
C GLY A 101 -3.63 -10.62 0.76
N LYS A 102 -3.58 -11.90 1.15
CA LYS A 102 -2.32 -12.64 1.31
C LYS A 102 -1.57 -12.87 -0.02
N TYR A 103 -2.25 -12.73 -1.15
CA TYR A 103 -1.68 -12.90 -2.49
C TYR A 103 -1.56 -11.57 -3.25
N ASP A 104 -1.65 -10.45 -2.54
CA ASP A 104 -1.44 -9.12 -3.09
C ASP A 104 -0.07 -9.02 -3.78
N ARG A 105 -0.08 -8.55 -5.03
CA ARG A 105 1.11 -8.35 -5.88
C ARG A 105 1.42 -6.87 -6.11
N ASP A 106 0.56 -5.99 -5.64
CA ASP A 106 0.64 -4.55 -5.84
C ASP A 106 1.24 -3.91 -4.57
N VAL A 107 0.76 -4.33 -3.40
CA VAL A 107 1.24 -3.89 -2.09
C VAL A 107 1.69 -5.11 -1.27
N PRO A 108 2.98 -5.17 -0.83
CA PRO A 108 3.49 -6.33 -0.09
C PRO A 108 2.71 -6.59 1.21
N TYR A 109 2.12 -7.79 1.34
CA TYR A 109 1.35 -8.18 2.54
C TYR A 109 2.12 -7.97 3.85
N LEU A 110 3.42 -8.29 3.86
CA LEU A 110 4.26 -8.21 5.05
C LEU A 110 4.35 -6.79 5.62
N THR A 111 4.34 -5.74 4.78
CA THR A 111 4.46 -4.36 5.29
C THR A 111 3.22 -3.96 6.09
N THR A 112 2.01 -4.31 5.62
CA THR A 112 0.77 -4.02 6.34
C THR A 112 0.64 -4.85 7.61
N LEU A 113 1.02 -6.12 7.55
CA LEU A 113 1.01 -6.99 8.72
C LEU A 113 1.93 -6.47 9.83
N LEU A 114 3.19 -6.13 9.51
CA LEU A 114 4.12 -5.59 10.49
C LEU A 114 3.65 -4.26 11.07
N TYR A 115 3.01 -3.42 10.25
CA TYR A 115 2.38 -2.20 10.72
C TYR A 115 1.24 -2.47 11.72
N ALA A 116 0.33 -3.39 11.38
CA ALA A 116 -0.78 -3.79 12.24
C ALA A 116 -0.29 -4.39 13.57
N ALA A 117 0.70 -5.30 13.53
CA ALA A 117 1.32 -5.86 14.72
C ALA A 117 1.95 -4.76 15.58
N GLY A 118 2.67 -3.82 14.95
CA GLY A 118 3.26 -2.69 15.66
C GLY A 118 2.22 -1.81 16.36
N LEU A 119 1.07 -1.56 15.73
CA LEU A 119 -0.04 -0.82 16.36
C LEU A 119 -0.58 -1.57 17.57
N ALA A 120 -0.81 -2.88 17.44
CA ALA A 120 -1.35 -3.70 18.52
C ALA A 120 -0.39 -3.80 19.72
N VAL A 121 0.93 -3.95 19.48
CA VAL A 121 1.97 -3.92 20.53
C VAL A 121 1.98 -2.59 21.29
N ARG A 122 1.61 -1.48 20.64
CA ARG A 122 1.50 -0.16 21.27
C ARG A 122 0.16 0.09 21.96
N GLY A 123 -0.75 -0.90 21.96
CA GLY A 123 -2.09 -0.77 22.54
C GLY A 123 -3.02 0.12 21.72
N GLU A 124 -2.69 0.41 20.45
CA GLU A 124 -3.60 1.14 19.56
C GLU A 124 -4.81 0.26 19.20
N PRO A 125 -6.01 0.84 19.02
CA PRO A 125 -7.26 0.11 18.82
C PRO A 125 -7.39 -0.45 17.39
N VAL A 126 -6.46 -1.32 16.98
CA VAL A 126 -6.41 -1.92 15.63
C VAL A 126 -7.09 -3.28 15.58
N MET A 127 -7.88 -3.51 14.53
CA MET A 127 -8.32 -4.83 14.10
C MET A 127 -7.67 -5.15 12.76
N PHE A 128 -6.99 -6.29 12.67
CA PHE A 128 -6.42 -6.78 11.40
C PHE A 128 -7.25 -7.93 10.83
N ARG A 129 -7.44 -7.93 9.52
CA ARG A 129 -8.10 -8.99 8.75
C ARG A 129 -7.28 -9.29 7.51
N HIS A 130 -7.10 -10.58 7.23
CA HIS A 130 -6.45 -11.01 6.00
C HIS A 130 -7.33 -11.98 5.22
N TYR A 131 -7.15 -12.01 3.90
CA TYR A 131 -7.98 -12.82 3.00
C TYR A 131 -7.10 -13.57 1.99
N PRO A 132 -7.42 -14.83 1.59
CA PRO A 132 -6.63 -15.60 0.63
C PRO A 132 -6.90 -15.16 -0.82
N VAL A 133 -6.74 -13.87 -1.11
CA VAL A 133 -7.03 -13.19 -2.38
C VAL A 133 -5.91 -12.22 -2.75
N ASP A 134 -5.96 -11.70 -3.98
CA ASP A 134 -5.03 -10.69 -4.50
C ASP A 134 -5.43 -9.25 -4.09
N HIS A 135 -4.74 -8.25 -4.66
CA HIS A 135 -4.97 -6.84 -4.36
C HIS A 135 -6.44 -6.44 -4.56
N ARG A 136 -6.99 -6.74 -5.74
CA ARG A 136 -8.36 -6.33 -6.11
C ARG A 136 -9.41 -7.15 -5.38
N GLY A 137 -9.19 -8.45 -5.22
CA GLY A 137 -10.08 -9.33 -4.48
C GLY A 137 -10.21 -8.98 -3.00
N THR A 138 -9.24 -8.23 -2.45
CA THR A 138 -9.30 -7.75 -1.06
C THR A 138 -10.50 -6.82 -0.83
N LEU A 139 -10.85 -5.96 -1.79
CA LEU A 139 -11.99 -5.05 -1.64
C LEU A 139 -13.29 -5.82 -1.45
N ASP A 140 -13.57 -6.77 -2.35
CA ASP A 140 -14.79 -7.57 -2.30
C ASP A 140 -14.83 -8.45 -1.04
N ALA A 141 -13.70 -9.10 -0.70
CA ALA A 141 -13.60 -9.97 0.47
C ALA A 141 -13.77 -9.21 1.79
N ALA A 142 -13.25 -7.98 1.87
CA ALA A 142 -13.30 -7.18 3.10
C ALA A 142 -14.60 -6.38 3.27
N THR A 143 -15.41 -6.21 2.22
CA THR A 143 -16.56 -5.30 2.22
C THR A 143 -17.52 -5.56 3.38
N ALA A 144 -17.95 -6.81 3.58
CA ALA A 144 -18.92 -7.13 4.63
C ALA A 144 -18.33 -6.93 6.04
N ASP A 145 -17.04 -7.20 6.24
CA ASP A 145 -16.36 -6.95 7.51
C ASP A 145 -16.21 -5.46 7.78
N GLY A 146 -15.84 -4.67 6.76
CA GLY A 146 -15.72 -3.22 6.86
C GLY A 146 -17.04 -2.54 7.23
N VAL A 147 -18.15 -2.95 6.58
CA VAL A 147 -19.49 -2.44 6.91
C VAL A 147 -19.87 -2.76 8.36
N ARG A 148 -19.68 -4.01 8.80
CA ARG A 148 -19.95 -4.39 10.20
C ARG A 148 -19.07 -3.62 11.19
N PHE A 149 -17.81 -3.40 10.86
CA PHE A 149 -16.89 -2.64 11.70
C PHE A 149 -17.38 -1.20 11.92
N VAL A 150 -17.80 -0.52 10.85
CA VAL A 150 -18.33 0.85 10.94
C VAL A 150 -19.67 0.88 11.67
N GLN A 151 -20.60 -0.02 11.34
CA GLN A 151 -21.92 -0.11 11.99
C GLN A 151 -21.80 -0.25 13.51
N ALA A 152 -20.92 -1.14 13.98
CA ALA A 152 -20.70 -1.32 15.41
C ALA A 152 -20.31 -0.01 16.12
N ARG A 153 -19.51 0.85 15.47
CA ARG A 153 -19.10 2.14 16.06
C ARG A 153 -20.21 3.18 16.04
N LEU A 154 -21.05 3.19 15.00
CA LEU A 154 -22.22 4.08 14.96
C LEU A 154 -23.26 3.69 16.01
N GLU A 155 -23.37 2.40 16.34
CA GLU A 155 -24.31 1.87 17.33
C GLU A 155 -23.77 1.94 18.78
N GLY A 156 -22.53 2.40 18.99
CA GLY A 156 -21.89 2.45 20.31
C GLY A 156 -21.50 1.07 20.87
N SER A 157 -21.41 0.05 20.01
CA SER A 157 -21.04 -1.31 20.40
C SER A 157 -19.54 -1.57 20.21
N ASN A 158 -18.91 -2.15 21.25
CA ASN A 158 -17.56 -2.71 21.16
C ASN A 158 -17.63 -4.06 20.44
N SER A 159 -17.58 -4.08 19.11
CA SER A 159 -17.40 -5.35 18.40
C SER A 159 -16.01 -5.93 18.71
N ALA A 160 -16.02 -7.16 19.25
CA ALA A 160 -14.85 -7.92 19.68
C ALA A 160 -13.83 -8.13 18.55
N GLY A 161 -12.55 -7.89 18.88
CA GLY A 161 -11.42 -7.93 17.96
C GLY A 161 -11.02 -9.32 17.49
N ILE A 162 -10.28 -9.36 16.38
CA ILE A 162 -9.32 -10.44 16.11
C ILE A 162 -7.94 -9.79 16.16
N ASP A 163 -7.01 -10.49 16.82
CA ASP A 163 -5.73 -9.96 17.26
C ASP A 163 -4.68 -10.05 16.14
N ALA A 164 -4.05 -8.92 15.83
CA ALA A 164 -2.91 -8.89 14.91
C ALA A 164 -1.68 -9.61 15.50
N LEU A 165 -1.59 -9.74 16.83
CA LEU A 165 -0.48 -10.44 17.49
C LEU A 165 -0.46 -11.92 17.17
N ASP A 166 -1.61 -12.58 17.03
CA ASP A 166 -1.67 -14.02 16.78
C ASP A 166 -1.04 -14.39 15.42
N GLU A 167 -1.34 -13.63 14.36
CA GLU A 167 -0.78 -13.88 13.02
C GLU A 167 0.69 -13.45 12.94
N ALA A 168 1.09 -12.37 13.61
CA ALA A 168 2.50 -11.94 13.67
C ALA A 168 3.38 -12.98 14.38
N THR A 169 2.93 -13.47 15.54
CA THR A 169 3.61 -14.54 16.30
C THR A 169 3.74 -15.82 15.48
N ARG A 170 2.70 -16.16 14.70
CA ARG A 170 2.73 -17.33 13.81
C ARG A 170 3.79 -17.19 12.70
N ILE A 171 4.00 -16.00 12.17
CA ILE A 171 5.03 -15.75 11.15
C ILE A 171 6.43 -15.80 11.74
N GLU A 172 6.64 -15.28 12.94
CA GLU A 172 7.91 -15.45 13.64
C GLU A 172 8.24 -16.94 13.84
N GLN A 173 7.28 -17.75 14.29
CA GLN A 173 7.46 -19.20 14.42
C GLN A 173 7.81 -19.90 13.10
N LEU A 174 7.18 -19.50 11.98
CA LEU A 174 7.50 -20.05 10.66
C LEU A 174 8.91 -19.67 10.20
N LEU A 175 9.36 -18.44 10.49
CA LEU A 175 10.72 -17.98 10.18
C LEU A 175 11.77 -18.72 11.03
N GLU A 176 11.46 -19.02 12.28
CA GLU A 176 12.32 -19.84 13.15
C GLU A 176 12.42 -21.30 12.68
N GLN A 177 11.31 -21.88 12.20
CA GLN A 177 11.29 -23.24 11.65
C GLN A 177 11.98 -23.37 10.28
N ALA A 178 12.17 -22.26 9.57
CA ALA A 178 12.86 -22.20 8.28
C ALA A 178 14.38 -22.00 8.40
N ARG A 179 14.92 -21.90 9.62
CA ARG A 179 16.35 -21.92 9.94
C ARG A 179 16.86 -23.32 10.19
#